data_AF-A0A1H1KK60-F1
#
_entry.id   AF-A0A1H1KK60-F1
#
_cell.length_a   1.000
_cell.length_b   1.000
_cell.length_c   1.000
_cell.angle_alpha   90.00
_cell.angle_beta   90.00
_cell.angle_gamma   90.00
#
_symmetry.space_group_name_H-M   'P 1'
#
loop_
_entity.id
_entity.type
_entity.pdbx_description
1 polymer ?
#
loop_
_entity_poly.entity_id
_entity_poly.type
_entity_poly.pdbx_seq_one_letter_code
_entity_poly.pdbx_strand_id
1 'polypeptide(L)' 'MQTEADMWTCRNCNARFALGVIEPQIDEEGFFFICPDCDYRNKLVNIGREAAGRPQLVQRDDE' A
#
# COMPACT_ATOMS: atom_id res chain seq x y z
N MET A 1 10.79 -20.93 -5.32
CA MET A 1 10.31 -19.70 -5.98
C MET A 1 10.32 -18.63 -4.91
N GLN A 2 11.33 -17.75 -4.91
CA GLN A 2 11.35 -16.63 -3.98
C GLN A 2 10.34 -15.62 -4.54
N THR A 3 9.13 -15.62 -4.01
CA THR A 3 8.16 -14.56 -4.26
C THR A 3 8.76 -13.33 -3.60
N GLU A 4 9.28 -12.39 -4.39
CA GLU A 4 9.49 -11.02 -3.92
C GLU A 4 8.12 -10.56 -3.43
N ALA A 5 7.90 -10.66 -2.12
CA ALA A 5 6.68 -10.20 -1.49
C ALA A 5 6.53 -8.74 -1.90
N ASP A 6 5.43 -8.39 -2.56
CA ASP A 6 5.07 -7.00 -2.81
C ASP A 6 5.20 -6.25 -1.47
N MET A 7 6.02 -5.21 -1.45
CA MET A 7 6.30 -4.41 -0.26
C MET A 7 5.66 -3.03 -0.44
N TRP A 8 5.05 -2.52 0.63
CA TRP A 8 4.78 -1.09 0.75
C TRP A 8 5.98 -0.39 1.37
N THR A 9 6.37 0.73 0.79
CA THR A 9 7.47 1.57 1.28
C THR A 9 6.90 2.88 1.77
N CYS A 10 7.16 3.26 3.01
CA CYS A 10 6.78 4.59 3.46
C CYS A 10 7.58 5.66 2.71
N ARG A 11 6.91 6.61 2.08
CA ARG A 11 7.53 7.69 1.30
C ARG A 11 8.21 8.77 2.17
N ASN A 12 7.96 8.75 3.48
CA ASN A 12 8.53 9.71 4.42
C ASN A 12 9.79 9.16 5.11
N CYS A 13 9.73 7.95 5.66
CA CYS A 13 10.84 7.35 6.42
C CYS A 13 11.55 6.20 5.69
N ASN A 14 11.08 5.78 4.51
CA ASN A 14 11.60 4.66 3.72
C ASN A 14 11.49 3.27 4.39
N ALA A 15 10.75 3.14 5.50
CA ALA A 15 10.42 1.85 6.09
C ALA A 15 9.63 0.98 5.11
N ARG A 16 9.91 -0.33 5.10
CA ARG A 16 9.30 -1.29 4.16
C ARG A 16 8.46 -2.32 4.92
N PHE A 17 7.25 -2.54 4.47
CA PHE A 17 6.27 -3.44 5.08
C PHE A 17 5.81 -4.45 4.04
N ALA A 18 5.73 -5.73 4.41
CA ALA A 18 5.19 -6.74 3.53
C ALA A 18 3.68 -6.54 3.34
N LEU A 19 3.17 -6.80 2.12
CA LEU A 19 1.73 -6.88 1.88
C LEU A 19 1.06 -7.81 2.91
N GLY A 20 -0.03 -7.35 3.51
CA GLY A 20 -0.81 -8.09 4.50
C GLY A 20 -0.37 -7.90 5.96
N VAL A 21 0.79 -7.30 6.22
CA VAL A 21 1.18 -6.86 7.58
C VAL A 21 0.45 -5.58 7.97
N ILE A 22 0.27 -4.70 6.99
CA ILE A 22 -0.49 -3.46 7.15
C ILE A 22 -1.79 -3.59 6.36
N GLU A 23 -2.91 -3.30 7.00
CA GLU A 23 -4.20 -3.24 6.31
C GLU A 23 -4.39 -1.86 5.68
N PRO A 24 -4.69 -1.79 4.37
CA PRO A 24 -4.93 -0.52 3.71
C PRO A 24 -6.31 0.00 4.08
N GLN A 25 -6.41 1.31 4.28
CA GLN A 25 -7.64 2.02 4.58
C GLN A 25 -8.16 2.75 3.34
N ILE A 26 -9.45 3.11 3.36
CA ILE A 26 -10.10 3.91 2.33
C ILE A 26 -10.87 5.06 2.97
N ASP A 27 -10.68 6.26 2.44
CA ASP A 27 -11.42 7.45 2.80
C ASP A 27 -11.84 8.24 1.54
N GLU A 28 -12.32 9.47 1.73
CA GLU A 28 -12.75 10.36 0.65
C GLU A 28 -11.63 10.68 -0.36
N GLU A 29 -10.36 10.66 0.07
CA GLU A 29 -9.20 10.89 -0.79
C GLU A 29 -8.69 9.61 -1.51
N GLY A 30 -9.23 8.44 -1.20
CA GLY A 30 -8.92 7.16 -1.84
C GLY A 30 -8.27 6.13 -0.90
N PHE A 31 -7.49 5.21 -1.47
CA PHE A 31 -6.82 4.16 -0.70
C PHE A 31 -5.49 4.66 -0.14
N PHE A 32 -5.17 4.27 1.09
CA PHE A 32 -3.91 4.64 1.74
C PHE A 32 -3.51 3.64 2.82
N PHE A 33 -2.29 3.73 3.32
CA PHE A 33 -1.89 3.13 4.58
C PHE A 33 -1.15 4.15 5.45
N ILE A 34 -1.30 4.05 6.77
CA ILE A 34 -0.54 4.85 7.72
C ILE A 34 0.74 4.08 8.08
N CYS A 35 1.89 4.74 7.97
CA CYS A 35 3.15 4.13 8.35
C CYS A 35 3.22 3.98 9.88
N PRO A 36 3.41 2.77 10.43
CA PRO A 36 3.48 2.57 11.88
C PRO A 36 4.74 3.20 12.52
N ASP A 37 5.79 3.47 11.74
CA ASP A 37 7.05 4.00 12.25
C ASP A 37 7.06 5.54 12.35
N CYS A 38 6.33 6.23 11.47
CA CYS A 38 6.39 7.71 11.40
C CYS A 38 5.03 8.39 11.22
N ASP A 39 3.93 7.64 11.31
CA ASP A 39 2.54 8.10 11.17
C ASP A 39 2.19 8.75 9.81
N TYR A 40 3.11 8.70 8.84
CA TYR A 40 2.89 9.30 7.53
C TYR A 40 1.84 8.54 6.72
N ARG A 41 0.91 9.27 6.10
CA ARG A 41 -0.10 8.73 5.20
C ARG A 41 0.48 8.49 3.81
N ASN A 42 0.49 7.23 3.39
CA ASN A 42 1.01 6.80 2.10
C ASN A 42 -0.16 6.45 1.17
N LYS A 43 -0.29 7.20 0.08
CA LYS A 43 -1.34 6.98 -0.92
C LYS A 43 -1.11 5.68 -1.69
N LEU A 44 -2.18 4.95 -1.93
CA LEU A 44 -2.23 3.74 -2.75
C LEU A 44 -3.13 3.98 -3.96
N VAL A 45 -2.79 3.34 -5.07
CA VAL A 45 -3.54 3.41 -6.32
C VAL A 45 -4.27 2.09 -6.52
N ASN A 46 -5.58 2.17 -6.68
CA ASN A 46 -6.38 1.02 -7.10
C ASN A 46 -6.23 0.84 -8.62
N ILE A 47 -5.66 -0.29 -9.04
CA ILE A 47 -5.45 -0.63 -10.46
C ILE A 47 -6.48 -1.64 -11.00
N GLY A 48 -7.48 -1.99 -10.21
CA GLY A 48 -8.57 -2.88 -10.62
C GLY A 48 -9.10 -3.73 -9.49
N ARG A 49 -9.78 -4.82 -9.84
CA ARG A 49 -10.20 -5.85 -8.89
C ARG A 49 -9.54 -7.17 -9.22
N GLU A 50 -9.08 -7.89 -8.21
CA GLU A 50 -8.70 -9.30 -8.38
C GLU A 50 -9.95 -10.16 -8.64
N ALA A 51 -9.75 -11.41 -9.07
CA ALA A 51 -10.85 -12.33 -9.39
C ALA A 51 -11.82 -12.57 -8.21
N ALA A 52 -11.34 -12.41 -6.97
CA ALA A 52 -12.15 -12.48 -5.75
C ALA A 52 -12.94 -11.19 -5.45
N GLY A 53 -12.85 -10.16 -6.30
CA GLY A 53 -13.55 -8.90 -6.15
C GLY A 53 -12.93 -7.92 -5.16
N ARG A 54 -11.74 -8.21 -4.62
CA ARG A 54 -11.01 -7.26 -3.76
C ARG A 54 -10.24 -6.25 -4.63
N PRO A 55 -10.07 -5.00 -4.18
CA PRO A 55 -9.30 -4.02 -4.94
C PRO A 55 -7.83 -4.43 -5.00
N GLN A 56 -7.24 -4.35 -6.19
CA GLN A 56 -5.80 -4.54 -6.37
C GLN A 56 -5.11 -3.19 -6.14
N LEU A 57 -4.42 -3.07 -5.01
CA LEU A 57 -3.78 -1.84 -4.57
C LEU A 57 -2.28 -1.91 -4.81
N VAL A 58 -1.74 -0.89 -5.46
CA VAL A 58 -0.29 -0.73 -5.65
C VAL A 58 0.16 0.62 -5.13
N GLN A 59 1.39 0.67 -4.62
CA GLN A 59 2.04 1.94 -4.38
C GLN A 59 2.77 2.33 -5.66
N ARG A 60 2.31 3.39 -6.33
CA ARG A 60 3.08 4.01 -7.43
C ARG A 60 4.02 5.05 -6.82
N ASP A 61 5.21 5.24 -7.36
CA ASP A 61 5.93 6.48 -7.10
C ASP A 61 5.14 7.62 -7.76
N ASP A 62 4.91 8.71 -7.03
CA ASP A 62 4.37 9.92 -7.67
C ASP A 62 5.46 10.43 -8.62
N GLU A 63 5.14 10.49 -9.93
CA GLU A 63 6.01 11.03 -10.99
C GLU A 63 6.17 12.55 -10.85
#